data_AF-A0A7C5BUJ8-F1
#
_entry.id   AF-A0A7C5BUJ8-F1
#
_cell.length_a   1.000
_cell.length_b   1.000
_cell.length_c   1.000
_cell.angle_alpha   90.00
_cell.angle_beta   90.00
_cell.angle_gamma   90.00
#
_symmetry.space_group_name_H-M   'P 1'
#
loop_
_entity.id
_entity.type
_entity.pdbx_description
1 polymer ?
#
loop_
_entity_poly.entity_id
_entity_poly.type
_entity_poly.pdbx_seq_one_letter_code
_entity_poly.pdbx_strand_id
1 'polypeptide(L)'
;MIRMDKCRTVQDMLADYRTDALSPAKRRWVESHLAECSECACELRALDDVLALVDENTPLQDPPAGLWNGVANRIASPETRRSSIGHWLTRPLRLAGVGAAALALILGIMFGGVRHDSVVPVRIASSSEYVQGHALYAGQAPLADRAGYLSLVASSDVQPK
;
A
#
# COMPACT_ATOMS: atom_id res chain seq x y z
N MET A 1 -32.87 -10.56 11.95
CA MET A 1 -31.75 -10.64 10.99
C MET A 1 -31.33 -9.27 10.45
N ILE A 2 -32.25 -8.45 9.92
CA ILE A 2 -31.94 -7.13 9.29
C ILE A 2 -31.12 -6.15 10.16
N ARG A 3 -31.26 -6.21 11.51
CA ARG A 3 -30.52 -5.33 12.42
C ARG A 3 -29.02 -5.68 12.49
N MET A 4 -28.66 -6.96 12.35
CA MET A 4 -27.26 -7.43 12.41
C MET A 4 -26.46 -6.97 11.18
N ASP A 5 -27.07 -7.04 9.99
CA ASP A 5 -26.42 -6.62 8.73
C ASP A 5 -26.11 -5.11 8.73
N LYS A 6 -27.00 -4.31 9.33
CA LYS A 6 -26.81 -2.87 9.51
C LYS A 6 -25.70 -2.56 10.50
N CYS A 7 -25.63 -3.26 11.63
CA CYS A 7 -24.55 -3.10 12.61
C CYS A 7 -23.20 -3.32 11.94
N ARG A 8 -23.01 -4.47 11.25
CA ARG A 8 -21.76 -4.75 10.53
C ARG A 8 -21.38 -3.66 9.55
N THR A 9 -22.34 -3.17 8.78
CA THR A 9 -22.09 -2.09 7.81
C THR A 9 -21.66 -0.79 8.50
N VAL A 10 -22.24 -0.47 9.67
CA VAL A 10 -21.82 0.70 10.46
C VAL A 10 -20.43 0.51 11.03
N GLN A 11 -20.13 -0.67 11.59
CA GLN A 11 -18.83 -1.03 12.15
C GLN A 11 -17.71 -0.84 11.12
N ASP A 12 -17.92 -1.33 9.90
CA ASP A 12 -16.98 -1.17 8.78
C ASP A 12 -16.76 0.32 8.41
N MET A 13 -17.71 1.20 8.74
CA MET A 13 -17.68 2.63 8.43
C MET A 13 -17.24 3.52 9.61
N LEU A 14 -16.99 2.98 10.80
CA LEU A 14 -16.67 3.79 11.99
C LEU A 14 -15.33 4.51 11.86
N ALA A 15 -14.31 3.87 11.26
CA ALA A 15 -13.01 4.49 11.02
C ALA A 15 -13.11 5.67 10.05
N ASP A 16 -13.85 5.50 8.95
CA ASP A 16 -14.11 6.57 7.98
C ASP A 16 -14.97 7.69 8.58
N TYR A 17 -15.91 7.34 9.46
CA TYR A 17 -16.73 8.30 10.18
C TYR A 17 -15.86 9.20 11.06
N ARG A 18 -14.89 8.61 11.78
CA ARG A 18 -13.96 9.31 12.67
C ARG A 18 -12.94 10.19 11.96
N THR A 19 -12.48 9.79 10.78
CA THR A 19 -11.48 10.53 9.99
C THR A 19 -12.08 11.60 9.07
N ASP A 20 -13.37 11.86 9.20
CA ASP A 20 -14.13 12.75 8.31
C ASP A 20 -14.15 12.35 6.82
N ALA A 21 -13.85 11.08 6.53
CA ALA A 21 -13.74 10.56 5.17
C ALA A 21 -15.10 10.17 4.54
N LEU A 22 -16.17 10.09 5.33
CA LEU A 22 -17.51 9.77 4.83
C LEU A 22 -18.19 10.95 4.13
N SER A 23 -18.93 10.63 3.07
CA SER A 23 -19.83 11.61 2.44
C SER A 23 -20.94 12.05 3.40
N PRO A 24 -21.50 13.28 3.25
CA PRO A 24 -22.53 13.80 4.16
C PRO A 24 -23.79 12.95 4.27
N ALA A 25 -24.12 12.17 3.23
CA ALA A 25 -25.25 11.24 3.26
C ALA A 25 -24.94 10.00 4.11
N LYS A 26 -23.75 9.42 3.94
CA LYS A 26 -23.29 8.25 4.71
C LYS A 26 -23.11 8.59 6.19
N ARG A 27 -22.55 9.77 6.49
CA ARG A 27 -22.40 10.28 7.85
C ARG A 27 -23.73 10.31 8.61
N ARG A 28 -24.76 10.97 8.05
CA ARG A 28 -26.09 11.06 8.69
C ARG A 28 -26.72 9.69 8.93
N TRP A 29 -26.48 8.74 8.02
CA TRP A 29 -26.96 7.38 8.19
C TRP A 29 -26.27 6.65 9.35
N VAL A 30 -24.94 6.78 9.47
CA VAL A 30 -24.17 6.25 10.61
C VAL A 30 -24.65 6.89 11.93
N GLU A 31 -24.79 8.22 11.98
CA GLU A 31 -25.27 8.96 13.15
C GLU A 31 -26.66 8.49 13.62
N SER A 32 -27.58 8.31 12.67
CA SER A 32 -28.91 7.78 12.97
C SER A 32 -28.84 6.39 13.60
N HIS A 33 -27.94 5.53 13.12
CA HIS A 33 -27.79 4.19 13.68
C HIS A 33 -27.14 4.21 15.07
N LEU A 34 -26.12 5.06 15.27
CA LEU A 34 -25.44 5.21 16.55
C LEU A 34 -26.38 5.71 17.66
N ALA A 35 -27.37 6.54 17.31
CA ALA A 35 -28.41 6.98 18.25
C ALA A 35 -29.34 5.86 18.71
N GLU A 36 -29.49 4.80 17.93
CA GLU A 36 -30.42 3.69 18.18
C GLU A 36 -29.72 2.40 18.65
N CYS A 37 -28.41 2.27 18.43
CA CYS A 37 -27.65 1.05 18.67
C CYS A 37 -26.51 1.27 19.67
N SER A 38 -26.72 0.80 20.90
CA SER A 38 -25.73 0.89 21.98
C SER A 38 -24.44 0.11 21.72
N GLU A 39 -24.51 -0.98 20.93
CA GLU A 39 -23.36 -1.81 20.58
C GLU A 39 -22.39 -1.04 19.67
N CYS A 40 -22.88 -0.47 18.57
CA CYS A 40 -22.05 0.34 17.66
C CYS A 40 -21.56 1.64 18.34
N ALA A 41 -22.34 2.22 19.25
CA ALA A 41 -21.89 3.36 20.07
C ALA A 41 -20.80 2.96 21.08
N CYS A 42 -20.80 1.72 21.59
CA CYS A 42 -19.74 1.18 22.43
C CYS A 42 -18.45 1.02 21.63
N GLU A 43 -18.54 0.48 20.42
CA GLU A 43 -17.40 0.28 19.54
C GLU A 43 -16.77 1.58 19.07
N LEU A 44 -17.58 2.59 18.75
CA LEU A 44 -17.09 3.93 18.46
C LEU A 44 -16.28 4.49 19.64
N ARG A 45 -16.79 4.36 20.88
CA ARG A 45 -16.05 4.78 22.09
C ARG A 45 -14.73 4.02 22.26
N ALA A 46 -14.70 2.72 21.97
CA ALA A 46 -13.47 1.94 22.03
C ALA A 46 -12.42 2.45 21.02
N LEU A 47 -12.83 2.85 19.81
CA LEU A 47 -11.94 3.51 18.85
C LEU A 47 -11.42 4.84 19.38
N ASP A 48 -12.26 5.60 20.07
CA ASP A 48 -11.92 6.90 20.64
C ASP A 48 -10.89 6.78 21.75
N ASP A 49 -11.07 5.79 22.62
CA ASP A 49 -10.15 5.50 23.71
C ASP A 49 -8.77 5.10 23.16
N VAL A 50 -8.71 4.32 22.08
CA VAL A 50 -7.45 3.97 21.41
C VAL A 50 -6.77 5.21 20.83
N LEU A 51 -7.52 6.09 20.17
CA LEU A 51 -6.98 7.34 19.64
C LEU A 51 -6.47 8.28 20.74
N ALA A 52 -7.21 8.38 21.85
CA ALA A 52 -6.79 9.16 23.01
C ALA A 52 -5.46 8.65 23.58
N LEU A 53 -5.28 7.32 23.68
CA LEU A 53 -4.00 6.73 24.10
C LEU A 53 -2.86 7.08 23.14
N VAL A 54 -3.11 7.08 21.83
CA VAL A 54 -2.10 7.48 20.83
C VAL A 54 -1.73 8.96 21.01
N ASP A 55 -2.71 9.84 21.15
CA ASP A 55 -2.50 11.28 21.33
C ASP A 55 -1.75 11.59 22.64
N GLU A 56 -2.06 10.88 23.73
CA GLU A 56 -1.41 11.05 25.02
C GLU A 56 0.04 10.56 25.03
N ASN A 57 0.35 9.49 24.29
CA ASN A 57 1.66 8.83 24.33
C ASN A 57 2.58 9.22 23.16
N THR A 58 2.11 10.02 22.21
CA THR A 58 2.90 10.45 21.05
C THR A 58 3.32 11.91 21.22
N PRO A 59 4.63 12.20 21.37
CA PRO A 59 5.08 13.59 21.44
C PRO A 59 4.79 14.31 20.12
N LEU A 60 4.13 15.48 20.21
CA LEU A 60 3.95 16.36 19.07
C LEU A 60 5.32 16.83 18.58
N GLN A 61 5.65 16.46 17.33
CA GLN A 61 6.85 16.94 16.65
C GLN A 61 6.47 18.11 15.76
N ASP A 62 7.17 19.24 15.90
CA ASP A 62 7.01 20.35 14.97
C ASP A 62 7.46 19.92 13.57
N PRO A 63 6.62 20.15 12.54
CA PRO A 63 7.02 19.82 11.18
C PRO A 63 8.24 20.66 10.77
N PRO A 64 9.17 20.10 9.98
CA PRO A 64 10.34 20.83 9.51
C PRO A 64 9.92 22.07 8.71
N ALA A 65 10.72 23.14 8.85
CA ALA A 65 10.45 24.41 8.19
C ALA A 65 10.23 24.23 6.67
N GLY A 66 9.14 24.80 6.16
CA GLY A 66 8.81 24.75 4.74
C GLY A 66 8.13 23.47 4.25
N LEU A 67 7.88 22.46 5.10
CA LEU A 67 7.13 21.25 4.72
C LEU A 67 5.78 21.59 4.08
N TRP A 68 4.98 22.42 4.76
CA TRP A 68 3.66 22.78 4.26
C TRP A 68 3.73 23.54 2.93
N ASN A 69 4.68 24.47 2.78
CA ASN A 69 4.88 25.18 1.52
C ASN A 69 5.26 24.22 0.39
N GLY A 70 6.10 23.22 0.66
CA GLY A 70 6.47 22.19 -0.32
C GLY A 70 5.28 21.34 -0.76
N VAL A 71 4.43 20.93 0.18
CA VAL A 71 3.19 20.18 -0.09
C VAL A 71 2.20 21.04 -0.87
N ALA A 72 1.93 22.26 -0.41
CA ALA A 72 1.02 23.20 -1.06
C ALA A 72 1.43 23.50 -2.51
N ASN A 73 2.71 23.73 -2.76
CA ASN A 73 3.23 23.96 -4.10
C ASN A 73 3.04 22.75 -5.02
N ARG A 74 3.18 21.52 -4.51
CA ARG A 74 2.98 20.30 -5.30
C ARG A 74 1.52 20.03 -5.60
N ILE A 75 0.61 20.32 -4.67
CA ILE A 75 -0.84 20.21 -4.87
C ILE A 75 -1.31 21.28 -5.87
N ALA A 76 -0.82 22.51 -5.74
CA ALA A 76 -1.19 23.64 -6.60
C ALA A 76 -0.56 23.58 -8.00
N SER A 77 0.51 22.81 -8.17
CA SER A 77 1.11 22.58 -9.48
C SER A 77 0.39 21.41 -10.13
N PRO A 78 -0.60 21.63 -11.02
CA PRO A 78 -1.03 20.55 -11.91
C PRO A 78 0.22 20.07 -12.62
N GLU A 79 0.54 18.78 -12.50
CA GLU A 79 1.67 18.17 -13.19
C GLU A 79 1.66 18.72 -14.61
N THR A 80 2.64 19.57 -14.93
CA THR A 80 2.69 20.18 -16.25
C THR A 80 2.82 19.00 -17.18
N ARG A 81 1.71 18.66 -17.85
CA ARG A 81 1.63 17.60 -18.84
C ARG A 81 2.62 18.02 -19.90
N ARG A 82 3.86 17.58 -19.74
CA ARG A 82 5.00 18.09 -20.47
C ARG A 82 4.63 17.96 -21.92
N SER A 83 4.45 19.12 -22.56
CA SER A 83 3.68 19.23 -23.78
C SER A 83 4.18 18.20 -24.79
N SER A 84 3.33 17.21 -25.07
CA SER A 84 3.61 16.09 -25.98
C SER A 84 3.72 16.56 -27.44
N ILE A 85 3.76 17.87 -27.67
CA ILE A 85 3.96 18.51 -28.98
C ILE A 85 5.32 18.13 -29.57
N GLY A 86 6.38 18.05 -28.77
CA GLY A 86 7.72 17.64 -29.25
C GLY A 86 7.81 16.17 -29.65
N HIS A 87 7.01 15.31 -29.03
CA HIS A 87 6.94 13.88 -29.36
C HIS A 87 6.04 13.60 -30.56
N TRP A 88 5.06 14.46 -30.86
CA TRP A 88 4.18 14.31 -32.03
C TRP A 88 4.91 14.55 -33.35
N LEU A 89 5.83 15.53 -33.39
CA LEU A 89 6.61 15.84 -34.60
C LEU A 89 7.76 14.85 -34.86
N THR A 90 8.28 14.21 -33.81
CA THR A 90 9.37 13.21 -33.92
C THR A 90 8.88 11.77 -34.04
N ARG A 91 7.57 11.52 -33.86
CA ARG A 91 6.94 10.19 -34.01
C ARG A 91 7.11 9.55 -35.39
N PRO A 92 6.86 10.22 -36.54
CA PRO A 92 6.99 9.55 -37.84
C PRO A 92 8.44 9.17 -38.15
N LEU A 93 9.42 9.97 -37.70
CA LEU A 93 10.84 9.71 -37.94
C LEU A 93 11.42 8.62 -37.02
N ARG A 94 10.93 8.50 -35.79
CA ARG A 94 11.31 7.43 -34.85
C ARG A 94 10.62 6.10 -35.15
N LEU A 95 9.38 6.11 -35.65
CA LEU A 95 8.66 4.90 -36.08
C LEU A 95 9.35 4.22 -37.27
N ALA A 96 9.96 4.99 -38.18
CA ALA A 96 10.76 4.44 -39.28
C ALA A 96 12.05 3.73 -38.79
N GLY A 97 12.72 4.28 -37.77
CA GLY A 97 13.92 3.66 -37.18
C GLY A 97 13.62 2.42 -36.33
N VAL A 98 12.53 2.44 -35.55
CA VAL A 98 12.13 1.30 -34.70
C VAL A 98 11.64 0.12 -35.54
N GLY A 99 10.95 0.38 -36.66
CA GLY A 99 10.51 -0.67 -37.59
C GLY A 99 11.68 -1.46 -38.19
N ALA A 100 12.74 -0.77 -38.61
CA ALA A 100 13.94 -1.42 -39.16
C ALA A 100 14.70 -2.23 -38.10
N ALA A 101 14.83 -1.70 -36.88
CA ALA A 101 15.49 -2.40 -35.78
C ALA A 101 14.71 -3.66 -35.33
N ALA A 102 13.38 -3.59 -35.24
CA ALA A 102 12.54 -4.73 -34.87
C ALA A 102 12.59 -5.84 -35.94
N LEU A 103 12.56 -5.48 -37.23
CA LEU A 103 12.73 -6.44 -38.33
C LEU A 103 14.11 -7.12 -38.28
N ALA A 104 15.18 -6.37 -38.05
CA ALA A 104 16.52 -6.93 -37.90
C ALA A 104 16.64 -7.85 -36.68
N LEU A 105 15.98 -7.51 -35.57
CA LEU A 105 15.91 -8.35 -34.37
C LEU A 105 15.13 -9.65 -34.62
N ILE A 106 13.99 -9.59 -35.30
CA ILE A 106 13.18 -10.78 -35.65
C ILE A 106 13.94 -11.69 -36.61
N LEU A 107 14.58 -11.13 -37.65
CA LEU A 107 15.43 -11.92 -38.55
C LEU A 107 16.64 -12.50 -37.81
N GLY A 108 17.26 -11.74 -36.92
CA GLY A 108 18.36 -12.21 -36.07
C GLY A 108 17.94 -13.34 -35.12
N ILE A 109 16.72 -13.29 -34.57
CA ILE A 109 16.17 -14.36 -33.72
C ILE A 109 15.83 -15.61 -34.56
N MET A 110 15.24 -15.43 -35.75
CA MET A 110 14.85 -16.53 -36.65
C MET A 110 16.05 -17.25 -37.27
N PHE A 111 17.08 -16.52 -37.71
CA PHE A 111 18.26 -17.10 -38.35
C PHE A 111 19.43 -17.35 -37.39
N GLY A 112 19.50 -16.64 -36.27
CA GLY A 112 20.61 -16.70 -35.31
C GLY A 112 20.56 -17.86 -34.32
N GLY A 113 19.56 -18.74 -34.41
CA GLY A 113 19.47 -19.94 -33.59
C GLY A 113 19.55 -19.61 -32.09
N VAL A 114 18.52 -18.95 -31.56
CA VAL A 114 18.38 -18.80 -30.11
C VAL A 114 18.30 -20.19 -29.50
N ARG A 115 19.41 -20.63 -28.89
CA ARG A 115 19.40 -21.82 -28.04
C ARG A 115 18.41 -21.50 -26.92
N HIS A 116 17.27 -22.18 -26.92
CA HIS A 116 16.29 -22.11 -25.85
C HIS A 116 16.96 -22.63 -24.57
N ASP A 117 17.59 -21.74 -23.80
CA ASP A 117 17.95 -22.07 -22.44
C ASP A 117 16.65 -22.25 -21.65
N SER A 118 16.62 -23.36 -20.93
CA SER A 118 15.42 -23.96 -20.36
C SER A 118 14.70 -23.02 -19.41
N VAL A 119 13.37 -23.11 -19.41
CA VAL A 119 12.46 -22.48 -18.46
C VAL A 119 13.09 -22.46 -17.06
N VAL A 120 13.37 -21.28 -16.52
CA VAL A 120 13.80 -21.15 -15.12
C VAL A 120 12.62 -21.63 -14.27
N PRO A 121 12.73 -22.77 -13.57
CA PRO A 121 11.63 -23.21 -12.73
C PRO A 121 11.46 -22.18 -11.62
N VAL A 122 10.28 -21.56 -11.55
CA VAL A 122 9.85 -20.82 -10.37
C VAL A 122 9.79 -21.83 -9.24
N ARG A 123 10.86 -21.90 -8.43
CA ARG A 123 10.83 -22.65 -7.18
C ARG A 123 9.90 -21.91 -6.25
N ILE A 124 8.73 -22.49 -6.01
CA ILE A 124 7.88 -22.08 -4.90
C ILE A 124 8.69 -22.42 -3.65
N ALA A 125 9.36 -21.43 -3.09
CA ALA A 125 10.10 -21.56 -1.84
C ALA A 125 9.15 -22.17 -0.81
N SER A 126 9.62 -23.23 -0.14
CA SER A 126 8.84 -23.85 0.92
C SER A 126 8.49 -22.80 1.99
N SER A 127 7.41 -22.99 2.73
CA SER A 127 6.97 -22.01 3.74
C SER A 127 8.09 -21.63 4.72
N SER A 128 9.00 -22.56 5.04
CA SER A 128 10.17 -22.29 5.88
C SER A 128 11.20 -21.37 5.21
N GLU A 129 11.45 -21.55 3.92
CA GLU A 129 12.39 -20.74 3.14
C GLU A 129 11.86 -19.31 2.92
N TYR A 130 10.53 -19.18 2.76
CA TYR A 130 9.87 -17.87 2.75
C TYR A 130 9.96 -17.16 4.11
N VAL A 131 9.63 -17.86 5.21
CA VAL A 131 9.71 -17.31 6.57
C VAL A 131 11.14 -16.90 6.93
N GLN A 132 12.14 -17.70 6.56
CA GLN A 132 13.55 -17.40 6.81
C GLN A 132 14.04 -16.18 6.01
N GLY A 133 13.66 -16.08 4.73
CA GLY A 133 13.97 -14.91 3.92
C GLY A 133 13.34 -13.63 4.50
N HIS A 134 12.08 -13.70 4.92
CA HIS A 134 11.38 -12.57 5.50
C HIS A 134 11.96 -12.12 6.85
N ALA A 135 12.42 -13.06 7.70
CA ALA A 135 13.07 -12.76 8.97
C ALA A 135 14.40 -12.01 8.79
N LEU A 136 15.17 -12.36 7.76
CA LEU A 136 16.42 -11.65 7.43
C LEU A 136 16.16 -10.22 6.97
N TYR A 137 15.12 -9.98 6.16
CA TYR A 137 14.73 -8.63 5.75
C TYR A 137 14.16 -7.80 6.91
N ALA A 138 13.34 -8.43 7.76
CA ALA A 138 12.76 -7.77 8.92
C ALA A 138 13.86 -7.25 9.87
N GLY A 139 14.92 -8.04 10.12
CA GLY A 139 16.04 -7.62 10.97
C GLY A 139 16.84 -6.42 10.45
N GLN A 140 16.68 -6.04 9.18
CA GLN A 140 17.35 -4.89 8.57
C GLN A 140 16.43 -3.66 8.42
N ALA A 141 15.16 -3.76 8.83
CA ALA A 141 14.22 -2.66 8.70
C ALA A 141 14.52 -1.54 9.73
N PRO A 142 14.39 -0.26 9.36
CA PRO A 142 14.68 0.88 10.25
C PRO A 142 13.90 0.91 11.58
N LEU A 143 12.78 0.18 11.64
CA LEU A 143 11.86 0.12 12.77
C LEU A 143 11.87 -1.26 13.47
N ALA A 144 12.74 -2.19 13.05
CA ALA A 144 12.83 -3.47 13.71
C ALA A 144 13.61 -3.32 15.03
N ASP A 145 12.89 -3.45 16.14
CA ASP A 145 13.51 -3.49 17.44
C ASP A 145 14.18 -4.86 17.66
N ARG A 146 15.32 -4.86 18.36
CA ARG A 146 16.12 -6.05 18.61
C ARG A 146 15.36 -7.12 19.41
N ALA A 147 14.35 -6.73 20.20
CA ALA A 147 13.55 -7.65 20.98
C ALA A 147 12.53 -8.40 20.11
N GLY A 148 11.89 -7.71 19.16
CA GLY A 148 11.05 -8.31 18.13
C GLY A 148 11.80 -9.36 17.31
N TYR A 149 13.03 -9.06 16.89
CA TYR A 149 13.86 -10.02 16.16
C TYR A 149 14.21 -11.28 16.99
N LEU A 150 14.66 -11.11 18.23
CA LEU A 150 15.07 -12.24 19.09
C LEU A 150 13.90 -13.15 19.48
N SER A 151 12.71 -12.60 19.70
CA SER A 151 11.51 -13.39 20.00
C SER A 151 11.05 -14.24 18.81
N LEU A 152 11.13 -13.71 17.59
CA LEU A 152 10.82 -14.45 16.38
C LEU A 152 11.79 -15.64 16.18
N VAL A 153 13.11 -15.39 16.32
CA VAL A 153 14.14 -16.45 16.21
C VAL A 153 13.95 -17.52 17.29
N ALA A 154 13.72 -17.11 18.54
CA ALA A 154 13.49 -18.05 19.64
C ALA A 154 12.26 -18.94 19.42
N SER A 155 11.18 -18.41 18.82
CA SER A 155 9.99 -19.20 18.50
C SER A 155 10.22 -20.20 17.37
N SER A 156 11.15 -19.94 16.45
CA SER A 156 11.46 -20.83 15.34
C SER A 156 12.29 -22.07 15.73
N ASP A 157 13.03 -22.01 16.85
CA ASP A 157 13.79 -23.14 17.40
C ASP A 157 12.92 -24.10 18.24
N VAL A 158 11.67 -23.75 18.54
CA VAL A 158 10.73 -24.64 19.25
C VAL A 158 10.13 -25.61 18.24
N GLN A 159 10.82 -26.73 18.03
CA GLN A 159 10.32 -27.84 17.23
C GLN A 159 9.21 -28.59 18.02
N PRO A 160 7.97 -28.67 17.53
CA PRO A 160 6.96 -29.53 18.15
C PRO A 160 7.37 -31.00 17.94
N LYS A 161 7.34 -31.76 19.05
CA LYS A 161 7.65 -33.20 19.09
C LYS A 161 6.49 -34.03 18.56
#